data_AF-A0A672S4F9-F1
#
_entry.id   AF-A0A672S4F9-F1
#
_cell.length_a   1.000
_cell.length_b   1.000
_cell.length_c   1.000
_cell.angle_alpha   90.00
_cell.angle_beta   90.00
_cell.angle_gamma   90.00
#
_symmetry.space_group_name_H-M   'P 1'
#
loop_
_entity.id
_entity.type
_entity.pdbx_description
1 polymer ?
#
loop_
_entity_poly.entity_id
_entity_poly.type
_entity_poly.pdbx_seq_one_letter_code
_entity_poly.pdbx_strand_id
1 'polypeptide(L)'
;VEVIFSKVYIHTITVDKSEDGRLGFSVRGGSEHGLGIFVSKVEDDKLAGLCVGDKLVEVNGISLESITMSSAVKVLTGNNRLRMVVRRVGKVPGIRYSKEKTTW
;
A
#
# COMPACT_ATOMS: atom_id res chain seq x y z
N VAL A 1 27.17 -11.23 14.95
CA VAL A 1 25.75 -11.34 14.57
C VAL A 1 25.28 -9.96 14.14
N GLU A 2 25.09 -9.73 12.85
CA GLU A 2 24.68 -8.42 12.35
C GLU A 2 23.18 -8.23 12.63
N VAL A 3 22.86 -7.33 13.56
CA VAL A 3 21.48 -6.95 13.84
C VAL A 3 21.00 -6.16 12.61
N ILE A 4 20.36 -6.85 11.66
CA ILE A 4 19.73 -6.19 10.50
C ILE A 4 18.59 -5.33 11.04
N PHE A 5 18.86 -4.04 11.28
CA PHE A 5 17.84 -3.05 11.57
C PHE A 5 16.80 -3.07 10.44
N SER A 6 15.54 -3.28 10.79
CA SER A 6 14.40 -3.17 9.88
C SER A 6 14.32 -1.74 9.35
N LYS A 7 15.01 -1.44 8.25
CA LYS A 7 15.06 -0.09 7.68
C LYS A 7 13.65 0.26 7.19
N VAL A 8 12.99 1.15 7.91
CA VAL A 8 11.73 1.74 7.46
C VAL A 8 12.06 2.63 6.26
N TYR A 9 11.37 2.41 5.15
CA TYR A 9 11.59 3.13 3.90
C TYR A 9 10.29 3.75 3.44
N ILE A 10 10.35 5.03 3.08
CA ILE A 10 9.24 5.80 2.51
C ILE A 10 9.57 6.06 1.05
N HIS A 11 8.62 5.80 0.15
CA HIS A 11 8.77 6.09 -1.26
C HIS A 11 7.49 6.45 -1.96
N THR A 12 7.64 7.10 -3.10
CA THR A 12 6.55 7.46 -3.97
C THR A 12 6.40 6.41 -5.08
N ILE A 13 5.16 5.97 -5.29
CA ILE A 13 4.77 5.11 -6.39
C ILE A 13 3.66 5.79 -7.20
N THR A 14 3.56 5.44 -8.48
CA THR A 14 2.45 5.89 -9.32
C THR A 14 1.70 4.67 -9.83
N VAL A 15 0.37 4.69 -9.68
CA VAL A 15 -0.53 3.66 -10.18
C VAL A 15 -1.57 4.32 -11.07
N ASP A 16 -1.68 3.81 -12.30
CA ASP A 16 -2.77 4.15 -13.21
C ASP A 16 -3.84 3.07 -13.11
N LYS A 17 -5.11 3.48 -13.08
CA LYS A 17 -6.23 2.55 -13.17
C LYS A 17 -6.21 1.83 -14.51
N SER A 18 -6.58 0.56 -14.51
CA SER A 18 -6.86 -0.19 -15.73
C SER A 18 -8.11 0.34 -16.43
N GLU A 19 -8.30 -0.06 -17.69
CA GLU A 19 -9.45 0.33 -18.51
C GLU A 19 -10.79 -0.06 -17.88
N ASP A 20 -10.83 -1.13 -17.08
CA ASP A 20 -11.99 -1.57 -16.31
C ASP A 20 -12.17 -0.82 -14.98
N GLY A 21 -11.37 0.22 -14.73
CA GLY A 21 -11.45 1.09 -13.55
C GLY A 21 -10.84 0.50 -12.27
N ARG A 22 -10.18 -0.66 -12.34
CA ARG A 22 -9.54 -1.29 -11.17
C ARG A 22 -8.18 -0.67 -10.87
N LEU A 23 -7.81 -0.71 -9.59
CA LEU A 23 -6.51 -0.25 -9.10
C LEU A 23 -5.43 -1.34 -9.13
N GLY A 24 -5.84 -2.61 -9.22
CA GLY A 24 -4.94 -3.77 -9.13
C GLY A 24 -4.41 -4.05 -7.71
N PHE A 25 -4.94 -3.39 -6.68
CA PHE A 25 -4.62 -3.69 -5.28
C PHE A 25 -5.83 -3.48 -4.37
N SER A 26 -5.75 -4.00 -3.14
CA SER A 26 -6.74 -3.83 -2.09
C SER A 26 -6.11 -3.24 -0.84
N VAL A 27 -6.91 -2.52 -0.05
CA VAL A 27 -6.47 -1.94 1.23
C VAL A 27 -7.36 -2.40 2.39
N ARG A 28 -6.84 -2.26 3.60
CA ARG A 28 -7.54 -2.54 4.87
C ARG A 28 -7.10 -1.55 5.95
N GLY A 29 -7.81 -1.54 7.07
CA GLY A 29 -7.51 -0.71 8.23
C GLY A 29 -8.52 0.40 8.40
N GLY A 30 -8.05 1.60 8.74
CA GLY A 30 -8.90 2.77 8.99
C GLY A 30 -8.84 3.23 10.45
N SER A 31 -8.92 4.55 10.62
CA SER A 31 -8.81 5.18 11.94
C SER A 31 -9.96 4.85 12.88
N GLU A 32 -11.11 4.43 12.35
CA GLU A 32 -12.23 3.90 13.12
C GLU A 32 -11.87 2.63 13.92
N HIS A 33 -10.77 1.97 13.54
CA HIS A 33 -10.21 0.81 14.23
C HIS A 33 -8.87 1.11 14.91
N GLY A 34 -8.44 2.37 14.96
CA GLY A 34 -7.13 2.77 15.47
C GLY A 34 -5.96 2.31 14.57
N LEU A 35 -6.23 2.02 13.29
CA LEU A 35 -5.24 1.51 12.34
C LEU A 35 -4.97 2.53 11.21
N GLY A 36 -3.78 2.44 10.61
CA GLY A 36 -3.52 3.10 9.32
C GLY A 36 -4.16 2.36 8.15
N ILE A 37 -4.05 2.92 6.94
CA ILE A 37 -4.44 2.24 5.70
C ILE A 37 -3.26 1.42 5.18
N PHE A 38 -3.46 0.11 5.00
CA PHE A 38 -2.43 -0.81 4.54
C PHE A 38 -2.87 -1.60 3.32
N VAL A 39 -1.93 -1.90 2.42
CA VAL A 39 -2.15 -2.81 1.29
C VAL A 39 -2.33 -4.24 1.80
N SER A 40 -3.45 -4.85 1.44
CA SER A 40 -3.81 -6.22 1.80
C SER A 40 -3.61 -7.23 0.67
N LYS A 41 -3.69 -6.77 -0.58
CA LYS A 41 -3.50 -7.60 -1.79
C LYS A 41 -2.94 -6.75 -2.91
N VAL A 42 -2.07 -7.33 -3.72
CA VAL A 42 -1.59 -6.78 -5.00
C VAL A 42 -1.88 -7.84 -6.06
N GLU A 43 -2.55 -7.46 -7.14
CA GLU A 43 -3.02 -8.39 -8.18
C GLU A 43 -2.02 -8.59 -9.31
N ASP A 44 -1.19 -7.58 -9.58
CA ASP A 44 -0.12 -7.62 -10.58
C ASP A 44 1.19 -7.14 -9.98
N ASP A 45 2.26 -7.91 -10.18
CA ASP A 45 3.63 -7.60 -9.76
C ASP A 45 4.17 -6.32 -10.44
N LYS A 46 3.50 -5.84 -11.49
CA LYS A 46 3.84 -4.61 -12.23
C LYS A 46 3.47 -3.29 -11.51
N LEU A 47 2.82 -3.33 -10.35
CA LEU A 47 2.39 -2.13 -9.62
C LEU A 47 3.56 -1.36 -8.99
N ALA A 48 4.49 -0.84 -9.78
CA ALA A 48 5.56 0.09 -9.41
C ALA A 48 6.30 -0.22 -8.09
N GLY A 49 6.41 -1.50 -7.72
CA GLY A 49 7.04 -1.94 -6.46
C GLY A 49 6.18 -1.82 -5.20
N LEU A 50 4.86 -1.58 -5.32
CA LEU A 50 3.88 -1.70 -4.23
C LEU A 50 3.82 -3.14 -3.73
N CYS A 51 3.80 -3.32 -2.41
CA CYS A 51 3.76 -4.64 -1.79
C CYS A 51 2.69 -4.72 -0.72
N VAL A 52 2.19 -5.94 -0.48
CA VAL A 52 1.35 -6.23 0.68
C VAL A 52 2.09 -5.83 1.95
N GLY A 53 1.39 -5.17 2.86
CA GLY A 53 1.95 -4.64 4.11
C GLY A 53 2.46 -3.21 4.02
N ASP A 54 2.52 -2.61 2.83
CA ASP A 54 2.79 -1.16 2.72
C ASP A 54 1.69 -0.35 3.38
N LYS A 55 2.08 0.63 4.19
CA LYS A 55 1.17 1.66 4.70
C LYS A 55 1.06 2.77 3.68
N LEU A 56 -0.16 3.12 3.27
CA LEU A 56 -0.38 4.35 2.50
C LEU A 56 -0.34 5.55 3.44
N VAL A 57 0.54 6.50 3.13
CA VAL A 57 0.74 7.73 3.91
C VAL A 57 0.05 8.91 3.23
N GLU A 58 0.16 9.00 1.91
CA GLU A 58 -0.44 10.08 1.12
C GLU A 58 -0.89 9.55 -0.24
N VAL A 59 -1.95 10.13 -0.81
CA VAL A 59 -2.40 9.90 -2.19
C VAL A 59 -2.76 11.24 -2.83
N ASN A 60 -2.10 11.60 -3.92
CA ASN A 60 -2.33 12.85 -4.67
C ASN A 60 -2.32 14.12 -3.77
N GLY A 61 -1.41 14.19 -2.79
CA GLY A 61 -1.32 15.31 -1.84
C GLY A 61 -2.29 15.24 -0.66
N ILE A 62 -3.18 14.24 -0.61
CA ILE A 62 -4.10 14.02 0.51
C ILE A 62 -3.43 13.07 1.49
N SER A 63 -3.25 13.51 2.73
CA SER A 63 -2.77 12.65 3.81
C SER A 63 -3.81 11.57 4.15
N LEU A 64 -3.35 10.33 4.29
CA LEU A 64 -4.12 9.20 4.79
C LEU A 64 -3.79 8.91 6.27
N GLU A 65 -3.07 9.81 6.94
CA GLU A 65 -2.90 9.71 8.39
C GLU A 65 -4.23 9.96 9.10
N SER A 66 -4.63 9.01 9.95
CA SER A 66 -5.87 9.06 10.73
C SER A 66 -7.17 9.16 9.89
N ILE A 67 -7.14 8.71 8.63
CA ILE A 67 -8.32 8.65 7.77
C ILE A 67 -9.16 7.39 8.04
N THR A 68 -10.48 7.48 7.88
CA THR A 68 -11.36 6.31 7.92
C THR A 68 -11.21 5.45 6.68
N MET A 69 -11.54 4.16 6.76
CA MET A 69 -11.51 3.27 5.59
C MET A 69 -12.40 3.79 4.47
N SER A 70 -13.62 4.22 4.81
CA SER A 70 -14.60 4.76 3.86
C SER A 70 -14.09 6.01 3.12
N SER A 71 -13.37 6.89 3.79
CA SER A 71 -12.80 8.09 3.18
C SER A 71 -11.57 7.77 2.34
N ALA A 72 -10.73 6.83 2.78
CA ALA A 72 -9.60 6.34 1.99
C ALA A 72 -10.06 5.75 0.65
N VAL A 73 -11.14 4.97 0.64
CA VAL A 73 -11.72 4.42 -0.60
C VAL A 73 -12.14 5.53 -1.57
N LYS A 74 -12.73 6.63 -1.08
CA LYS A 74 -13.10 7.77 -1.94
C LYS A 74 -11.87 8.43 -2.56
N VAL A 75 -10.81 8.61 -1.78
CA VAL A 75 -9.54 9.18 -2.28
C VAL A 75 -8.92 8.29 -3.36
N LEU A 76 -8.86 6.97 -3.11
CA LEU A 76 -8.25 5.99 -4.02
C LEU A 76 -9.07 5.80 -5.31
N THR A 77 -10.40 5.91 -5.23
CA THR A 77 -11.27 5.71 -6.39
C THR A 77 -11.62 7.02 -7.11
N GLY A 78 -11.30 8.19 -6.56
CA GLY A 78 -11.64 9.49 -7.14
C GLY A 78 -10.81 9.93 -8.35
N ASN A 79 -9.67 9.29 -8.64
CA ASN A 79 -8.77 9.68 -9.73
C ASN A 79 -8.35 8.47 -10.57
N ASN A 80 -8.02 8.68 -11.85
CA ASN A 80 -7.50 7.62 -12.72
C ASN A 80 -6.02 7.34 -12.51
N ARG A 81 -5.29 8.31 -11.96
CA ARG A 81 -3.87 8.19 -11.64
C ARG A 81 -3.62 8.56 -10.20
N LEU A 82 -2.95 7.69 -9.47
CA LEU A 82 -2.64 7.84 -8.06
C LEU A 82 -1.13 7.95 -7.89
N ARG A 83 -0.66 9.11 -7.48
CA ARG A 83 0.68 9.31 -6.93
C ARG A 83 0.59 9.08 -5.42
N MET A 84 1.14 7.96 -4.95
CA MET A 84 1.02 7.53 -3.56
C MET A 84 2.36 7.57 -2.86
N VAL A 85 2.40 8.07 -1.63
CA VAL A 85 3.54 7.93 -0.72
C VAL A 85 3.25 6.75 0.19
N VAL A 86 4.11 5.75 0.20
CA VAL A 86 3.96 4.53 0.99
C VAL A 86 5.13 4.34 1.94
N ARG A 87 4.86 3.73 3.09
CA ARG A 87 5.85 3.38 4.11
C ARG A 87 5.89 1.88 4.30
N ARG A 88 7.07 1.29 4.11
CA ARG A 88 7.34 -0.13 4.34
C ARG A 88 8.01 -0.34 5.69
N VAL A 89 7.52 -1.30 6.47
CA VAL A 89 8.04 -1.67 7.81
C VAL A 89 8.52 -3.14 7.78
N GLY A 90 9.85 -3.37 7.64
CA GLY A 90 10.46 -4.72 7.71
C GLY A 90 11.45 -5.07 6.58
N LYS A 91 12.40 -6.01 6.83
CA LYS A 91 13.71 -6.20 6.15
C LYS A 91 13.66 -6.27 4.60
N VAL A 92 14.56 -5.51 3.95
CA VAL A 92 15.03 -5.79 2.58
C VAL A 92 16.54 -6.09 2.68
N PRO A 93 16.94 -7.36 2.59
CA PRO A 93 17.75 -7.77 1.43
C PRO A 93 17.43 -9.18 0.90
N GLY A 94 17.45 -9.34 -0.44
CA GLY A 94 17.28 -10.63 -1.13
C GLY A 94 15.82 -10.99 -1.41
N ILE A 95 15.23 -10.40 -2.44
CA ILE A 95 13.88 -10.72 -2.93
C ILE A 95 13.73 -12.26 -3.08
N ARG A 96 12.81 -12.85 -2.33
CA ARG A 96 12.08 -14.06 -2.73
C ARG A 96 10.62 -13.89 -2.29
N TYR A 97 9.77 -13.61 -3.28
CA TYR A 97 8.32 -13.66 -3.13
C TYR A 97 7.92 -15.10 -2.80
N SER A 98 7.44 -15.36 -1.58
CA SER A 98 6.67 -16.58 -1.31
C SER A 98 5.21 -16.29 -1.64
N LYS A 99 4.68 -16.97 -2.66
CA LYS A 99 3.24 -17.09 -2.89
C LYS A 99 2.64 -17.98 -1.79
N GLU A 100 2.57 -17.50 -0.56
CA GLU A 100 1.86 -18.22 0.48
C GLU A 100 0.44 -17.68 0.56
N LYS A 101 -0.51 -18.52 0.13
CA LYS A 101 -1.94 -18.28 0.27
C LYS A 101 -2.22 -17.98 1.75
N THR A 102 -2.56 -16.74 2.06
CA THR A 102 -3.18 -16.40 3.34
C THR A 102 -4.58 -17.01 3.32
N THR A 103 -4.71 -18.21 3.86
CA THR A 103 -5.99 -18.78 4.28
C THR A 103 -6.41 -18.10 5.57
N TRP A 104 -7.63 -17.60 5.61
CA TRP A 104 -8.35 -17.29 6.86
C TRP A 104 -8.77 -18.60 7.53
#